data_AF-A0A8H4XQZ2-F1
#
_entry.id   AF-A0A8H4XQZ2-F1
#
_cell.length_a   1.000
_cell.length_b   1.000
_cell.length_c   1.000
_cell.angle_alpha   90.00
_cell.angle_beta   90.00
_cell.angle_gamma   90.00
#
_symmetry.space_group_name_H-M   'P 1'
#
loop_
_entity.id
_entity.type
_entity.pdbx_description
1 polymer ?
#
loop_
_entity_poly.entity_id
_entity_poly.type
_entity_poly.pdbx_seq_one_letter_code
_entity_poly.pdbx_strand_id
1 'polypeptide(L)' 'MRAVLPGRPESKLQALSTALWDGLRIVAYISGHALVILTGAQTLLQTIYVDDSESLETIAIDESSGQIA' A
#
# COMPACT_ATOMS: atom_id res chain seq x y z
N MET A 1 19.32 -8.03 -9.08
CA MET A 1 18.15 -7.26 -8.59
C MET A 1 18.37 -6.99 -7.11
N ARG A 2 18.42 -5.72 -6.69
CA ARG A 2 18.54 -5.36 -5.27
C ARG A 2 17.12 -5.34 -4.70
N ALA A 3 16.80 -6.27 -3.81
CA ALA A 3 15.53 -6.23 -3.11
C ALA A 3 15.51 -4.97 -2.23
N VAL A 4 14.73 -3.97 -2.63
CA VAL A 4 14.35 -2.89 -1.72
C VAL A 4 13.27 -3.52 -0.84
N LEU A 5 13.65 -3.82 0.41
CA LEU A 5 12.67 -4.28 1.38
C LEU A 5 11.63 -3.17 1.55
N PRO A 6 10.34 -3.51 1.57
CA PRO A 6 9.32 -2.51 1.81
C PRO A 6 9.61 -1.86 3.18
N GLY A 7 9.49 -0.54 3.22
CA GLY A 7 9.74 0.21 4.45
C GLY A 7 8.71 -0.13 5.53
N ARG A 8 8.86 0.48 6.71
CA ARG A 8 7.95 0.22 7.82
C ARG A 8 6.63 0.98 7.59
N PRO A 9 5.47 0.36 7.88
CA PRO A 9 4.20 1.08 7.87
C PRO A 9 4.24 2.27 8.82
N GLU A 10 3.69 3.40 8.39
CA GLU A 10 3.49 4.56 9.24
C GLU A 10 2.57 4.23 10.41
N SER A 11 2.88 4.73 11.60
CA SER A 11 2.12 4.44 12.83
C SER A 11 0.86 5.33 12.93
N LYS A 12 0.02 5.26 11.91
CA LYS A 12 -1.24 6.02 11.81
C LYS A 12 -2.37 5.10 11.37
N LEU A 13 -3.55 5.25 11.97
CA LEU A 13 -4.71 4.39 11.72
C LEU A 13 -5.15 4.34 10.25
N GLN A 14 -5.01 5.45 9.53
CA GLN A 14 -5.46 5.59 8.15
C GLN A 14 -4.39 5.19 7.12
N ALA A 15 -3.20 4.78 7.57
CA ALA A 15 -2.06 4.46 6.73
C ALA A 15 -2.05 3.01 6.22
N LEU A 16 -3.13 2.25 6.46
CA LEU A 16 -3.29 0.86 6.04
C LEU A 16 -4.73 0.63 5.55
N SER A 17 -4.86 -0.07 4.43
CA SER A 17 -6.14 -0.55 3.90
C SER A 17 -6.01 -1.98 3.40
N THR A 18 -7.11 -2.73 3.45
CA THR A 18 -7.18 -4.12 2.96
C THR A 18 -8.48 -4.36 2.21
N ALA A 19 -8.42 -5.15 1.14
CA ALA A 19 -9.60 -5.55 0.37
C ALA A 19 -9.44 -6.98 -0.16
N LEU A 20 -10.55 -7.64 -0.48
CA LEU A 20 -10.56 -8.86 -1.29
C LEU A 20 -10.97 -8.50 -2.72
N TRP A 21 -10.00 -8.37 -3.62
CA TRP A 21 -10.23 -7.98 -5.00
C TRP A 21 -9.73 -9.08 -5.94
N ASP A 22 -10.58 -9.50 -6.89
CA ASP A 22 -10.29 -10.58 -7.85
C ASP A 22 -9.78 -11.88 -7.20
N GLY A 23 -10.35 -12.23 -6.04
CA GLY A 23 -9.92 -13.41 -5.27
C GLY A 23 -8.58 -13.27 -4.54
N LEU A 24 -7.93 -12.12 -4.61
CA LEU A 24 -6.67 -11.82 -3.94
C LEU A 24 -6.89 -10.93 -2.72
N ARG A 25 -6.27 -11.28 -1.59
CA ARG A 25 -6.21 -10.40 -0.42
C ARG A 25 -5.16 -9.32 -0.69
N ILE A 26 -5.63 -8.12 -1.00
CA ILE A 26 -4.78 -6.94 -1.17
C ILE A 26 -4.59 -6.27 0.19
N VAL A 27 -3.34 -5.95 0.50
CA VAL A 27 -2.96 -5.17 1.68
C VAL A 27 -2.11 -4.00 1.19
N ALA A 28 -2.53 -2.78 1.46
CA ALA A 28 -1.84 -1.58 1.01
C ALA A 28 -1.55 -0.66 2.20
N TYR A 29 -0.33 -0.15 2.32
CA TYR A 29 0.06 0.73 3.41
C TYR A 29 1.08 1.79 2.99
N ILE A 30 1.09 2.88 3.74
CA ILE A 30 2.01 4.00 3.55
C ILE A 30 3.30 3.72 4.34
N SER A 31 4.43 3.99 3.71
CA SER A 31 5.77 3.95 4.29
C SER A 31 6.53 5.21 3.84
N GLY A 32 6.50 6.28 4.65
CA GLY A 32 6.98 7.60 4.23
C GLY A 32 6.19 8.13 3.02
N HIS A 33 6.90 8.49 1.94
CA HIS A 33 6.29 8.97 0.69
C HIS A 33 5.97 7.83 -0.30
N ALA A 34 6.05 6.59 0.15
CA ALA A 34 5.77 5.42 -0.69
C ALA A 34 4.50 4.72 -0.25
N LEU A 35 3.72 4.29 -1.25
CA LEU A 35 2.64 3.35 -1.09
C LEU A 35 3.14 1.94 -1.40
N VAL A 36 3.05 1.04 -0.43
CA VAL A 36 3.40 -0.37 -0.58
C VAL A 36 2.13 -1.20 -0.76
N ILE A 37 2.11 -2.08 -1.76
CA ILE A 37 1.00 -2.98 -2.08
C ILE A 37 1.49 -4.42 -2.01
N LEU A 38 0.84 -5.23 -1.18
CA LEU A 38 1.09 -6.65 -0.98
C LEU A 38 -0.10 -7.49 -1.40
N THR A 39 0.17 -8.77 -1.70
CA THR A 39 -0.83 -9.84 -1.68
C THR A 39 -0.53 -10.78 -0.50
N GLY A 40 -1.56 -11.06 0.30
CA GLY A 40 -1.39 -11.79 1.55
C GLY A 40 -0.44 -11.08 2.54
N ALA A 41 0.22 -11.85 3.41
CA ALA A 41 1.02 -11.28 4.50
C ALA A 41 2.45 -10.88 4.11
N GLN A 42 3.02 -11.44 3.04
CA GLN A 42 4.47 -11.36 2.77
C GLN A 42 4.87 -11.16 1.31
N THR A 43 3.93 -11.18 0.37
CA THR A 43 4.25 -11.09 -1.05
C THR A 43 4.08 -9.66 -1.55
N LEU A 44 5.20 -8.98 -1.81
CA LEU A 44 5.20 -7.63 -2.40
C LEU A 44 4.72 -7.69 -3.86
N LEU A 45 3.64 -6.98 -4.16
CA LEU A 45 3.18 -6.77 -5.54
C LEU A 45 3.85 -5.56 -6.15
N GLN A 46 3.83 -4.42 -5.46
CA GLN A 46 4.33 -3.16 -6.00
C GLN A 46 4.66 -2.17 -4.87
N THR A 47 5.60 -1.28 -5.16
CA THR A 47 5.81 -0.05 -4.39
C THR A 47 5.67 1.12 -5.35
N ILE A 48 4.84 2.10 -4.98
CA ILE A 48 4.62 3.34 -5.72
C ILE A 48 5.28 4.47 -4.92
N TYR A 49 6.16 5.23 -5.55
CA TYR A 49 6.73 6.44 -4.96
C TYR A 49 5.92 7.63 -5.44
N VAL A 50 5.50 8.49 -4.51
CA VAL A 50 4.78 9.71 -4.83
C VAL A 50 5.77 10.87 -4.68
N ASP A 51 5.99 11.59 -5.79
CA ASP A 51 6.99 12.67 -5.90
C ASP A 51 6.49 14.02 -5.32
N ASP A 52 5.26 14.07 -4.80
CA ASP A 52 4.73 15.29 -4.20
C ASP A 52 5.47 15.68 -2.93
N SER A 53 5.56 16.99 -2.70
CA SER A 53 6.20 17.56 -1.50
C SER A 53 5.46 17.24 -0.20
N GLU A 54 4.25 16.69 -0.28
CA GLU A 54 3.43 16.32 0.87
C GLU A 54 3.49 14.81 1.11
N SER A 55 3.56 14.43 2.40
CA SER A 55 3.51 13.04 2.82
C SER A 55 2.14 12.44 2.51
N LEU A 56 2.13 11.16 2.11
CA LEU A 56 0.90 10.39 2.03
C LEU A 56 0.32 10.24 3.44
N GLU A 57 -0.97 10.53 3.60
CA GLU A 57 -1.61 10.58 4.93
C GLU A 57 -2.67 9.52 5.15
N THR A 58 -3.29 9.01 4.09
CA THR A 58 -4.41 8.07 4.14
C THR A 58 -4.42 7.21 2.89
N ILE A 59 -4.94 5.99 3.03
CA ILE A 59 -5.22 5.09 1.91
C ILE A 59 -6.61 4.46 2.06
N ALA A 60 -7.33 4.36 0.95
CA ALA A 60 -8.54 3.58 0.79
C ALA A 60 -8.43 2.64 -0.41
N ILE A 61 -9.11 1.50 -0.35
CA ILE A 61 -9.25 0.58 -1.49
C ILE A 61 -10.74 0.42 -1.73
N ASP A 62 -11.21 0.70 -2.95
CA ASP A 62 -12.54 0.31 -3.36
C ASP A 62 -12.53 -1.17 -3.75
N GLU A 63 -13.13 -2.01 -2.92
CA GLU A 63 -13.15 -3.47 -3.14
C GLU A 63 -13.89 -3.85 -4.43
N SER A 64 -14.82 -3.03 -4.92
CA SER A 64 -15.59 -3.34 -6.12
C SER A 64 -14.81 -3.15 -7.42
N SER A 65 -13.97 -2.12 -7.49
CA SER A 65 -13.19 -1.79 -8.70
C SER A 65 -11.71 -2.12 -8.57
N GLY A 66 -11.18 -2.27 -7.36
CA GLY A 66 -9.74 -2.41 -7.09
C GLY A 66 -8.99 -1.08 -7.11
N GLN A 67 -9.69 0.05 -7.22
CA GLN A 67 -9.07 1.37 -7.18
C GLN A 67 -8.50 1.68 -5.80
N ILE A 68 -7.36 2.35 -5.79
CA ILE A 68 -6.66 2.80 -4.58
C ILE A 68 -6.54 4.32 -4.64
N ALA A 69 -6.91 5.01 -3.55
CA ALA A 69 -6.88 6.47 -3.41
C ALA A 69 -6.48 6.89 -2.00
#